data_AF-A0A0F4LTI7-F1
#
_entry.id   AF-A0A0F4LTI7-F1
#
_cell.length_a   1.000
_cell.length_b   1.000
_cell.length_c   1.000
_cell.angle_alpha   90.00
_cell.angle_beta   90.00
_cell.angle_gamma   90.00
#
_symmetry.space_group_name_H-M   'P 1'
#
loop_
_entity.id
_entity.type
_entity.pdbx_description
1 polymer ?
#
loop_
_entity_poly.entity_id
_entity_poly.type
_entity_poly.pdbx_seq_one_letter_code
_entity_poly.pdbx_strand_id
1 'polypeptide(L)'
;MEKQKITDFAEKVMDKFNLHSLGFGVYHKNESYSHVYGDANEDSLYPLASISKSFLATAICQLADEGKISLDDPLKKYWPDFKMVDKYVEDHLTFRDALSHQSGLPAHDLMRFTNMNKHDLSLKEKAEHVGYLQPNHELRVKMQYSNLVYAVATYVMEQAISQDYGSYEREHLLKPLHMNDTYINHNEAPRDRIPKPYIRDNDVTEEVPFIAPGKVGGASSMLATISDLLTWAEFQLKTQKSTKDEVTAQRYLPQSIMLPNRPYGGANFGAYGLGMMMEDYRGHKYFYHSGSYIGYCSFLGFVPDLDLAFVFTTNMDSTDSIFALGYQTIDETLGIHDTDWADKVSKIMADKNRAREDNIAKLKGPSPKAVKATAELLGDYQNPGYGLVTLCDENGELKATIGKWNYPVIENADGKMFIEERLYQHGLIPITLGKDKIALQSDPALKEPTEFTKVK
;
A
#
# COMPACT_ATOMS: atom_id res chain seq x y z
N MET A 1 28.59 3.62 -8.12
CA MET A 1 28.77 3.33 -6.68
C MET A 1 29.56 2.03 -6.57
N GLU A 2 30.58 1.95 -5.72
CA GLU A 2 31.38 0.73 -5.59
C GLU A 2 30.54 -0.40 -4.97
N LYS A 3 30.61 -1.61 -5.54
CA LYS A 3 29.82 -2.76 -5.06
C LYS A 3 30.02 -3.07 -3.59
N GLN A 4 31.25 -2.91 -3.08
CA GLN A 4 31.55 -3.13 -1.66
C GLN A 4 30.74 -2.20 -0.76
N LYS A 5 30.62 -0.91 -1.11
CA LYS A 5 29.82 0.04 -0.34
C LYS A 5 28.34 -0.33 -0.29
N ILE A 6 27.82 -0.89 -1.38
CA ILE A 6 26.44 -1.39 -1.44
C ILE A 6 26.26 -2.54 -0.46
N THR A 7 27.18 -3.51 -0.47
CA THR A 7 27.16 -4.64 0.48
C THR A 7 27.26 -4.17 1.93
N ASP A 8 28.24 -3.33 2.26
CA ASP A 8 28.43 -2.82 3.62
C ASP A 8 27.16 -2.10 4.12
N PHE A 9 26.49 -1.37 3.23
CA PHE A 9 25.26 -0.67 3.56
C PHE A 9 24.07 -1.61 3.72
N ALA A 10 23.92 -2.60 2.84
CA ALA A 10 22.89 -3.62 2.94
C ALA A 10 22.99 -4.38 4.26
N GLU A 11 24.19 -4.86 4.61
CA GLU A 11 24.46 -5.56 5.88
C GLU A 11 24.16 -4.67 7.08
N LYS A 12 24.63 -3.41 7.07
CA LYS A 12 24.33 -2.45 8.14
C LYS A 12 22.82 -2.24 8.34
N VAL A 13 22.06 -2.10 7.26
CA VAL A 13 20.60 -1.93 7.35
C VAL A 13 19.93 -3.21 7.84
N MET A 14 20.36 -4.37 7.35
CA MET A 14 19.83 -5.65 7.83
C MET A 14 20.05 -5.82 9.33
N ASP A 15 21.25 -5.55 9.83
CA ASP A 15 21.56 -5.63 11.26
C ASP A 15 20.76 -4.60 12.06
N LYS A 16 20.76 -3.34 11.63
CA LYS A 16 20.12 -2.25 12.36
C LYS A 16 18.60 -2.41 12.47
N PHE A 17 17.98 -2.95 11.41
CA PHE A 17 16.55 -3.17 11.34
C PHE A 17 16.17 -4.64 11.53
N ASN A 18 17.09 -5.52 11.94
CA ASN A 18 16.88 -6.96 12.14
C ASN A 18 16.07 -7.59 10.99
N LEU A 19 16.52 -7.41 9.74
CA LEU A 19 15.87 -7.93 8.54
C LEU A 19 16.36 -9.35 8.22
N HIS A 20 15.44 -10.23 7.85
CA HIS A 20 15.76 -11.60 7.44
C HIS A 20 16.28 -11.69 6.01
N SER A 21 15.80 -10.81 5.13
CA SER A 21 16.28 -10.71 3.75
C SER A 21 16.21 -9.27 3.25
N LEU A 22 17.09 -8.96 2.30
CA LEU A 22 17.10 -7.68 1.60
C LEU A 22 17.46 -7.91 0.13
N GLY A 23 16.56 -7.60 -0.79
CA GLY A 23 16.91 -7.37 -2.19
C GLY A 23 17.34 -5.92 -2.36
N PHE A 24 18.46 -5.70 -3.03
CA PHE A 24 18.99 -4.38 -3.37
C PHE A 24 19.26 -4.31 -4.87
N GLY A 25 18.76 -3.29 -5.55
CA GLY A 25 19.05 -3.01 -6.95
C GLY A 25 19.37 -1.54 -7.16
N VAL A 26 20.38 -1.24 -7.99
CA VAL A 26 20.74 0.12 -8.40
C VAL A 26 21.14 0.14 -9.87
N TYR A 27 20.67 1.16 -10.58
CA TYR A 27 21.09 1.59 -11.89
C TYR A 27 21.71 2.98 -11.75
N HIS A 28 22.91 3.18 -12.27
CA HIS A 28 23.54 4.50 -12.33
C HIS A 28 24.42 4.62 -13.58
N LYS A 29 24.14 5.60 -14.45
CA LYS A 29 24.94 5.90 -15.65
C LYS A 29 25.16 4.69 -16.57
N ASN A 30 24.09 3.95 -16.87
CA ASN A 30 24.08 2.72 -17.69
C ASN A 30 24.72 1.48 -17.07
N GLU A 31 25.06 1.51 -15.78
CA GLU A 31 25.49 0.32 -15.05
C GLU A 31 24.40 -0.12 -14.08
N SER A 32 24.02 -1.40 -14.14
CA SER A 32 23.06 -2.01 -13.23
C SER A 32 23.76 -3.02 -12.32
N TYR A 33 23.35 -3.04 -11.06
CA TYR A 33 23.73 -4.04 -10.08
C TYR A 33 22.52 -4.39 -9.22
N SER A 34 22.25 -5.68 -9.05
CA SER A 34 21.31 -6.16 -8.07
C SER A 34 21.89 -7.34 -7.30
N HIS A 35 21.50 -7.47 -6.04
CA HIS A 35 21.85 -8.60 -5.20
C HIS A 35 20.79 -8.84 -4.12
N VAL A 36 20.68 -10.09 -3.67
CA VAL A 36 19.82 -10.47 -2.54
C VAL A 36 20.68 -11.00 -1.39
N TYR A 37 20.42 -10.46 -0.19
CA TYR A 37 21.12 -10.77 1.05
C TYR A 37 20.18 -11.51 2.02
N GLY A 38 20.75 -12.32 2.93
CA GLY A 38 20.03 -13.03 3.99
C GLY A 38 19.40 -14.34 3.53
N ASP A 39 18.20 -14.64 4.06
CA ASP A 39 17.49 -15.91 3.88
C ASP A 39 16.77 -16.05 2.52
N ALA A 40 17.19 -15.29 1.51
CA ALA A 40 16.61 -15.26 0.16
C ALA A 40 17.71 -15.29 -0.92
N ASN A 41 17.32 -15.35 -2.19
CA ASN A 41 18.24 -15.43 -3.33
C ASN A 41 17.75 -14.62 -4.53
N GLU A 42 18.53 -14.53 -5.60
CA GLU A 42 18.22 -13.72 -6.80
C GLU A 42 16.90 -14.11 -7.49
N ASP A 43 16.49 -15.38 -7.38
CA ASP A 43 15.25 -15.89 -7.99
C ASP A 43 14.01 -15.64 -7.13
N SER A 44 14.21 -15.06 -5.93
CA SER A 44 13.14 -14.84 -4.95
C SER A 44 12.15 -13.77 -5.42
N LEU A 45 10.86 -14.10 -5.33
CA LEU A 45 9.74 -13.26 -5.73
C LEU A 45 9.19 -12.51 -4.51
N TYR A 46 9.29 -11.19 -4.55
CA TYR A 46 8.76 -10.32 -3.49
C TYR A 46 7.44 -9.68 -3.92
N PRO A 47 6.43 -9.63 -3.04
CA PRO A 47 5.27 -8.77 -3.21
C PRO A 47 5.67 -7.31 -3.42
N LEU A 48 5.28 -6.77 -4.58
CA LEU A 48 5.51 -5.37 -4.93
C LEU A 48 4.52 -4.45 -4.21
N ALA A 49 3.41 -5.01 -3.73
CA ALA A 49 2.35 -4.27 -3.06
C ALA A 49 2.03 -2.99 -3.85
N SER A 50 2.08 -1.82 -3.22
CA SER A 50 1.68 -0.58 -3.87
C SER A 50 2.58 -0.09 -5.01
N ILE A 51 3.75 -0.70 -5.26
CA ILE A 51 4.49 -0.42 -6.52
C ILE A 51 3.67 -0.84 -7.74
N SER A 52 2.76 -1.83 -7.63
CA SER A 52 1.81 -2.20 -8.68
C SER A 52 1.01 -1.02 -9.24
N LYS A 53 0.80 0.04 -8.46
CA LYS A 53 0.10 1.25 -8.90
C LYS A 53 0.81 1.95 -10.05
N SER A 54 2.14 1.89 -10.06
CA SER A 54 2.95 2.50 -11.12
C SER A 54 2.77 1.75 -12.46
N PHE A 55 2.53 0.44 -12.43
CA PHE A 55 2.23 -0.37 -13.62
C PHE A 55 0.89 0.03 -14.21
N LEU A 56 -0.19 -0.02 -13.41
CA LEU A 56 -1.51 0.43 -13.83
C LEU A 56 -1.51 1.86 -14.36
N ALA A 57 -0.83 2.78 -13.66
CA ALA A 57 -0.73 4.17 -14.12
C ALA A 57 0.01 4.29 -15.45
N THR A 58 1.04 3.46 -15.69
CA THR A 58 1.72 3.38 -16.99
C THR A 58 0.76 2.89 -18.07
N ALA A 59 0.06 1.78 -17.83
CA ALA A 59 -0.88 1.19 -18.77
C ALA A 59 -2.00 2.18 -19.16
N ILE A 60 -2.62 2.83 -18.19
CA ILE A 60 -3.66 3.84 -18.43
C ILE A 60 -3.11 5.04 -19.22
N CYS A 61 -1.90 5.52 -18.93
CA CYS A 61 -1.34 6.64 -19.69
C CYS A 61 -0.97 6.24 -21.12
N GLN A 62 -0.45 5.03 -21.35
CA GLN A 62 -0.21 4.51 -22.70
C GLN A 62 -1.50 4.38 -23.50
N LEU A 63 -2.56 3.86 -22.88
CA LEU A 63 -3.88 3.81 -23.51
C LEU A 63 -4.42 5.21 -23.84
N ALA A 64 -4.09 6.21 -23.03
CA ALA A 64 -4.44 7.59 -23.29
C ALA A 64 -3.65 8.20 -24.45
N ASP A 65 -2.34 7.90 -24.55
CA ASP A 65 -1.51 8.27 -25.70
C ASP A 65 -2.03 7.63 -27.01
N GLU A 66 -2.54 6.40 -26.93
CA GLU A 66 -3.18 5.70 -28.06
C GLU A 66 -4.59 6.21 -28.38
N GLY A 67 -5.13 7.14 -27.59
CA GLY A 67 -6.49 7.67 -27.75
C GLY A 67 -7.61 6.67 -27.43
N LYS A 68 -7.29 5.53 -26.78
CA LYS A 68 -8.26 4.51 -26.36
C LYS A 68 -9.05 4.93 -25.12
N ILE A 69 -8.42 5.72 -24.24
CA ILE A 69 -9.06 6.35 -23.09
C ILE A 69 -8.61 7.81 -22.98
N SER A 70 -9.30 8.59 -22.14
CA SER A 70 -8.83 9.91 -21.69
C SER A 70 -8.67 9.89 -20.18
N LEU A 71 -7.59 10.51 -19.69
CA LEU A 71 -7.37 10.68 -18.25
C LEU A 71 -8.47 11.52 -17.58
N ASP A 72 -9.12 12.39 -18.35
CA ASP A 72 -10.07 13.41 -17.87
C ASP A 72 -11.53 13.09 -18.19
N ASP A 73 -11.79 11.97 -18.87
CA ASP A 73 -13.15 11.45 -18.98
C ASP A 73 -13.61 10.87 -17.63
N PRO A 74 -14.89 11.04 -17.27
CA PRO A 74 -15.46 10.35 -16.12
C PRO A 74 -15.36 8.84 -16.27
N LEU A 75 -15.01 8.12 -15.21
CA LEU A 75 -14.94 6.66 -15.18
C LEU A 75 -16.27 6.01 -15.62
N LYS A 76 -17.39 6.66 -15.29
CA LYS A 76 -18.74 6.25 -15.66
C LYS A 76 -18.97 6.18 -17.18
N LYS A 77 -18.17 6.90 -17.98
CA LYS A 77 -18.17 6.79 -19.45
C LYS A 77 -17.80 5.38 -19.91
N TYR A 78 -16.83 4.76 -19.24
CA TYR A 78 -16.30 3.44 -19.59
C TYR A 78 -16.99 2.31 -18.82
N TRP A 79 -17.50 2.61 -17.61
CA TRP A 79 -18.31 1.69 -16.81
C TRP A 79 -19.64 2.35 -16.42
N PRO A 80 -20.70 2.24 -17.25
CA PRO A 80 -21.99 2.91 -16.99
C PRO A 80 -22.68 2.54 -15.68
N ASP A 81 -22.39 1.34 -15.14
CA ASP A 81 -22.93 0.88 -13.85
C ASP A 81 -22.12 1.39 -12.64
N PHE A 82 -21.05 2.18 -12.86
CA PHE A 82 -20.26 2.78 -11.80
C PHE A 82 -21.15 3.60 -10.86
N LYS A 83 -21.04 3.30 -9.56
CA LYS A 83 -21.84 3.93 -8.51
C LYS A 83 -20.99 4.32 -7.32
N MET A 84 -21.31 5.48 -6.74
CA MET A 84 -20.74 5.97 -5.50
C MET A 84 -21.84 6.53 -4.60
N VAL A 85 -21.63 6.52 -3.28
CA VAL A 85 -22.53 7.18 -2.32
C VAL A 85 -22.69 8.66 -2.67
N ASP A 86 -21.58 9.33 -2.96
CA ASP A 86 -21.58 10.71 -3.45
C ASP A 86 -21.84 10.73 -4.96
N LYS A 87 -22.99 11.29 -5.35
CA LYS A 87 -23.42 11.37 -6.75
C LYS A 87 -22.59 12.33 -7.59
N TYR A 88 -22.01 13.36 -6.99
CA TYR A 88 -21.09 14.22 -7.73
C TYR A 88 -19.81 13.45 -8.08
N VAL A 89 -19.24 12.70 -7.13
CA VAL A 89 -18.08 11.82 -7.38
C VAL A 89 -18.43 10.74 -8.42
N GLU A 90 -19.61 10.10 -8.31
CA GLU A 90 -20.08 9.09 -9.27
C GLU A 90 -20.01 9.59 -10.73
N ASP A 91 -20.46 10.82 -10.96
CA ASP A 91 -20.58 11.38 -12.31
C ASP A 91 -19.29 12.06 -12.82
N HIS A 92 -18.34 12.38 -11.93
CA HIS A 92 -17.19 13.24 -12.27
C HIS A 92 -15.81 12.65 -11.93
N LEU A 93 -15.72 11.53 -11.19
CA LEU A 93 -14.44 10.89 -10.91
C LEU A 93 -13.79 10.42 -12.21
N THR A 94 -12.53 10.78 -12.43
CA THR A 94 -11.76 10.44 -13.63
C THR A 94 -10.60 9.48 -13.34
N PHE A 95 -9.93 8.96 -14.37
CA PHE A 95 -8.68 8.22 -14.19
C PHE A 95 -7.59 9.08 -13.56
N ARG A 96 -7.49 10.38 -13.93
CA ARG A 96 -6.53 11.30 -13.31
C ARG A 96 -6.77 11.41 -11.82
N ASP A 97 -8.01 11.59 -11.39
CA ASP A 97 -8.38 11.70 -9.97
C ASP A 97 -8.07 10.41 -9.21
N ALA A 98 -8.40 9.26 -9.81
CA ALA A 98 -8.15 7.95 -9.21
C ALA A 98 -6.65 7.69 -9.02
N LEU A 99 -5.85 7.92 -10.06
CA LEU A 99 -4.41 7.69 -10.05
C LEU A 99 -3.62 8.69 -9.20
N SER A 100 -4.17 9.89 -8.97
CA SER A 100 -3.56 10.93 -8.12
C SER A 100 -4.12 10.98 -6.68
N HIS A 101 -4.98 10.03 -6.32
CA HIS A 101 -5.61 9.89 -5.00
C HIS A 101 -6.47 11.09 -4.60
N GLN A 102 -7.29 11.59 -5.53
CA GLN A 102 -8.11 12.79 -5.37
C GLN A 102 -9.62 12.50 -5.39
N SER A 103 -10.03 11.27 -5.05
CA SER A 103 -11.44 10.85 -5.09
C SER A 103 -12.32 11.41 -3.96
N GLY A 104 -11.73 11.92 -2.88
CA GLY A 104 -12.45 12.29 -1.64
C GLY A 104 -12.73 11.12 -0.68
N LEU A 105 -12.39 9.89 -1.09
CA LEU A 105 -12.42 8.73 -0.20
C LEU A 105 -11.12 8.63 0.61
N PRO A 106 -11.20 8.42 1.94
CA PRO A 106 -10.05 7.97 2.72
C PRO A 106 -9.64 6.53 2.36
N ALA A 107 -8.72 5.96 3.14
CA ALA A 107 -8.11 4.66 2.82
C ALA A 107 -9.14 3.52 2.82
N HIS A 108 -10.07 3.53 3.79
CA HIS A 108 -11.03 2.46 4.08
C HIS A 108 -10.37 1.07 4.17
N ASP A 109 -9.12 1.02 4.64
CA ASP A 109 -8.30 -0.18 4.56
C ASP A 109 -8.85 -1.37 5.37
N LEU A 110 -9.74 -1.15 6.34
CA LEU A 110 -10.46 -2.25 7.04
C LEU A 110 -11.13 -3.22 6.06
N MET A 111 -11.63 -2.73 4.91
CA MET A 111 -12.23 -3.58 3.86
C MET A 111 -11.25 -4.68 3.41
N ARG A 112 -9.94 -4.40 3.38
CA ARG A 112 -8.89 -5.36 2.99
C ARG A 112 -8.65 -6.47 4.03
N PHE A 113 -9.17 -6.31 5.24
CA PHE A 113 -9.00 -7.29 6.32
C PHE A 113 -10.28 -8.04 6.64
N THR A 114 -11.39 -7.65 6.03
CA THR A 114 -12.68 -8.33 6.13
C THR A 114 -12.79 -9.48 5.12
N ASN A 115 -13.94 -10.14 5.09
CA ASN A 115 -14.27 -11.08 4.01
C ASN A 115 -14.33 -10.44 2.61
N MET A 116 -14.30 -9.10 2.49
CA MET A 116 -14.21 -8.40 1.20
C MET A 116 -12.86 -8.56 0.49
N ASN A 117 -11.83 -9.06 1.19
CA ASN A 117 -10.53 -9.35 0.59
C ASN A 117 -10.36 -10.82 0.16
N LYS A 118 -11.41 -11.63 0.24
CA LYS A 118 -11.34 -13.02 -0.24
C LYS A 118 -11.06 -13.07 -1.75
N HIS A 119 -10.48 -14.18 -2.19
CA HIS A 119 -10.10 -14.40 -3.59
C HIS A 119 -11.26 -14.73 -4.52
N ASP A 120 -12.39 -15.16 -3.95
CA ASP A 120 -13.62 -15.51 -4.67
C ASP A 120 -14.35 -14.27 -5.20
N LEU A 121 -14.23 -13.12 -4.52
CA LEU A 121 -14.73 -11.85 -5.05
C LEU A 121 -13.93 -11.41 -6.29
N SER A 122 -14.66 -11.19 -7.37
CA SER A 122 -14.19 -10.58 -8.60
C SER A 122 -13.76 -9.11 -8.37
N LEU A 123 -12.97 -8.59 -9.30
CA LEU A 123 -12.57 -7.18 -9.29
C LEU A 123 -13.80 -6.26 -9.42
N LYS A 124 -14.80 -6.66 -10.22
CA LYS A 124 -16.10 -5.99 -10.36
C LYS A 124 -16.82 -5.87 -9.02
N GLU A 125 -17.03 -6.99 -8.32
CA GLU A 125 -17.74 -6.99 -7.03
C GLU A 125 -17.04 -6.07 -6.02
N LYS A 126 -15.71 -6.10 -5.97
CA LYS A 126 -14.96 -5.19 -5.09
C LYS A 126 -15.12 -3.72 -5.48
N ALA A 127 -15.07 -3.41 -6.78
CA ALA A 127 -15.31 -2.07 -7.28
C ALA A 127 -16.73 -1.59 -6.94
N GLU A 128 -17.73 -2.47 -7.01
CA GLU A 128 -19.11 -2.17 -6.58
C GLU A 128 -19.20 -1.94 -5.07
N HIS A 129 -18.44 -2.68 -4.26
CA HIS A 129 -18.38 -2.49 -2.81
C HIS A 129 -17.79 -1.12 -2.40
N VAL A 130 -16.86 -0.57 -3.18
CA VAL A 130 -16.36 0.81 -2.99
C VAL A 130 -17.49 1.84 -3.07
N GLY A 131 -18.51 1.55 -3.88
CA GLY A 131 -19.66 2.42 -4.07
C GLY A 131 -20.52 2.64 -2.81
N TYR A 132 -20.29 1.89 -1.73
CA TYR A 132 -20.99 2.06 -0.43
C TYR A 132 -20.15 2.81 0.61
N LEU A 133 -18.90 3.16 0.30
CA LEU A 133 -17.99 3.80 1.24
C LEU A 133 -18.25 5.31 1.33
N GLN A 134 -18.15 5.84 2.54
CA GLN A 134 -18.43 7.25 2.83
C GLN A 134 -17.19 8.11 2.54
N PRO A 135 -17.29 9.17 1.72
CA PRO A 135 -16.23 10.16 1.62
C PRO A 135 -16.14 10.99 2.90
N ASN A 136 -14.99 11.63 3.11
CA ASN A 136 -14.83 12.65 4.16
C ASN A 136 -14.41 14.01 3.61
N HIS A 137 -14.16 14.09 2.30
CA HIS A 137 -13.86 15.31 1.56
C HIS A 137 -14.55 15.27 0.19
N GLU A 138 -14.78 16.45 -0.39
CA GLU A 138 -15.25 16.58 -1.78
C GLU A 138 -14.15 16.16 -2.77
N LEU A 139 -14.56 15.79 -3.99
CA LEU A 139 -13.66 15.44 -5.10
C LEU A 139 -12.58 16.51 -5.29
N ARG A 140 -11.31 16.10 -5.43
CA ARG A 140 -10.12 16.95 -5.66
C ARG A 140 -9.72 17.92 -4.54
N VAL A 141 -10.45 17.99 -3.43
CA VAL A 141 -10.10 18.91 -2.32
C VAL A 141 -8.80 18.50 -1.63
N LYS A 142 -8.53 17.20 -1.50
CA LYS A 142 -7.38 16.69 -0.75
C LYS A 142 -6.86 15.39 -1.35
N MET A 143 -5.53 15.22 -1.35
CA MET A 143 -4.90 13.93 -1.61
C MET A 143 -5.17 12.97 -0.44
N GLN A 144 -5.78 11.83 -0.73
CA GLN A 144 -6.08 10.78 0.23
C GLN A 144 -5.79 9.42 -0.38
N TYR A 145 -4.69 8.82 0.06
CA TYR A 145 -4.24 7.54 -0.46
C TYR A 145 -5.30 6.45 -0.29
N SER A 146 -5.76 5.87 -1.40
CA SER A 146 -6.78 4.83 -1.40
C SER A 146 -6.41 3.68 -2.34
N ASN A 147 -6.25 2.49 -1.77
CA ASN A 147 -6.03 1.26 -2.55
C ASN A 147 -7.28 0.88 -3.34
N LEU A 148 -8.45 1.15 -2.78
CA LEU A 148 -9.73 0.73 -3.33
C LEU A 148 -10.09 1.46 -4.62
N VAL A 149 -9.74 2.74 -4.71
CA VAL A 149 -9.92 3.55 -5.92
C VAL A 149 -9.03 3.05 -7.07
N TYR A 150 -7.86 2.50 -6.78
CA TYR A 150 -7.02 1.84 -7.79
C TYR A 150 -7.62 0.52 -8.30
N ALA A 151 -8.32 -0.24 -7.45
CA ALA A 151 -9.05 -1.41 -7.87
C ALA A 151 -10.23 -1.03 -8.81
N VAL A 152 -10.94 0.05 -8.49
CA VAL A 152 -11.97 0.63 -9.38
C VAL A 152 -11.36 1.05 -10.71
N ALA A 153 -10.26 1.82 -10.71
CA ALA A 153 -9.59 2.24 -11.94
C ALA A 153 -9.12 1.05 -12.78
N THR A 154 -8.62 -0.02 -12.14
CA THR A 154 -8.26 -1.25 -12.87
C THR A 154 -9.48 -1.83 -13.58
N TYR A 155 -10.61 -1.99 -12.88
CA TYR A 155 -11.81 -2.56 -13.48
C TYR A 155 -12.36 -1.70 -14.63
N VAL A 156 -12.37 -0.38 -14.44
CA VAL A 156 -12.85 0.56 -15.47
C VAL A 156 -11.93 0.54 -16.70
N MET A 157 -10.62 0.41 -16.52
CA MET A 157 -9.68 0.19 -17.62
C MET A 157 -10.06 -1.07 -18.40
N GLU A 158 -10.31 -2.20 -17.74
CA GLU A 158 -10.72 -3.45 -18.41
C GLU A 158 -12.00 -3.28 -19.23
N GLN A 159 -12.98 -2.52 -18.70
CA GLN A 159 -14.22 -2.22 -19.44
C GLN A 159 -13.95 -1.35 -20.66
N ALA A 160 -13.08 -0.35 -20.53
CA ALA A 160 -12.74 0.57 -21.61
C ALA A 160 -12.09 -0.13 -22.82
N ILE A 161 -11.23 -1.12 -22.56
CA ILE A 161 -10.46 -1.81 -23.61
C ILE A 161 -10.99 -3.21 -23.94
N SER A 162 -11.99 -3.70 -23.20
CA SER A 162 -12.53 -5.07 -23.33
C SER A 162 -11.44 -6.16 -23.24
N GLN A 163 -10.46 -5.96 -22.35
CA GLN A 163 -9.32 -6.86 -22.13
C GLN A 163 -9.01 -6.91 -20.63
N ASP A 164 -8.64 -8.08 -20.11
CA ASP A 164 -8.22 -8.28 -18.73
C ASP A 164 -6.89 -7.54 -18.44
N TYR A 165 -6.81 -6.92 -17.27
CA TYR A 165 -5.66 -6.10 -16.85
C TYR A 165 -4.35 -6.89 -16.88
N GLY A 166 -4.36 -8.13 -16.37
CA GLY A 166 -3.16 -8.96 -16.33
C GLY A 166 -2.66 -9.34 -17.72
N SER A 167 -3.58 -9.59 -18.64
CA SER A 167 -3.23 -9.84 -20.04
C SER A 167 -2.62 -8.61 -20.70
N TYR A 168 -3.19 -7.42 -20.49
CA TYR A 168 -2.65 -6.16 -21.02
C TYR A 168 -1.24 -5.88 -20.48
N GLU A 169 -1.05 -5.93 -19.16
CA GLU A 169 0.26 -5.73 -18.51
C GLU A 169 1.33 -6.68 -19.06
N ARG A 170 1.00 -7.97 -19.23
CA ARG A 170 1.94 -8.94 -19.79
C ARG A 170 2.34 -8.63 -21.23
N GLU A 171 1.39 -8.24 -22.06
CA GLU A 171 1.61 -7.99 -23.49
C GLU A 171 2.34 -6.67 -23.75
N HIS A 172 1.94 -5.60 -23.06
CA HIS A 172 2.37 -4.24 -23.37
C HIS A 172 3.49 -3.71 -22.46
N LEU A 173 3.70 -4.33 -21.29
CA LEU A 173 4.71 -3.88 -20.33
C LEU A 173 5.74 -4.96 -20.01
N LEU A 174 5.33 -6.12 -19.49
CA LEU A 174 6.30 -7.12 -19.00
C LEU A 174 7.11 -7.77 -20.13
N LYS A 175 6.46 -8.23 -21.21
CA LYS A 175 7.17 -8.86 -22.34
C LYS A 175 8.13 -7.89 -23.05
N PRO A 176 7.74 -6.65 -23.40
CA PRO A 176 8.65 -5.71 -24.05
C PRO A 176 9.84 -5.29 -23.18
N LEU A 177 9.67 -5.30 -21.86
CA LEU A 177 10.75 -5.00 -20.91
C LEU A 177 11.56 -6.24 -20.49
N HIS A 178 11.23 -7.43 -21.01
CA HIS A 178 11.85 -8.70 -20.64
C HIS A 178 11.77 -9.04 -19.14
N MET A 179 10.69 -8.59 -18.47
CA MET A 179 10.40 -8.88 -17.06
C MET A 179 9.73 -10.26 -16.93
N ASN A 180 10.50 -11.31 -17.17
CA ASN A 180 9.99 -12.69 -17.27
C ASN A 180 9.67 -13.31 -15.90
N ASP A 181 10.23 -12.77 -14.83
CA ASP A 181 10.04 -13.23 -13.45
C ASP A 181 9.15 -12.25 -12.67
N THR A 182 8.15 -11.73 -13.38
CA THR A 182 7.12 -10.84 -12.84
C THR A 182 5.72 -11.43 -13.06
N TYR A 183 4.95 -11.44 -11.97
CA TYR A 183 3.62 -12.06 -11.91
C TYR A 183 2.57 -11.01 -11.57
N ILE A 184 1.42 -11.07 -12.24
CA ILE A 184 0.33 -10.10 -12.06
C ILE A 184 -0.34 -10.30 -10.71
N ASN A 185 -0.47 -11.55 -10.27
CA ASN A 185 -1.13 -11.92 -9.03
C ASN A 185 -0.31 -12.95 -8.22
N HIS A 186 -0.46 -12.91 -6.90
CA HIS A 186 0.20 -13.84 -5.95
C HIS A 186 -0.10 -15.32 -6.20
N ASN A 187 -1.24 -15.65 -6.78
CA ASN A 187 -1.62 -17.04 -7.05
C ASN A 187 -0.98 -17.60 -8.33
N GLU A 188 -0.39 -16.75 -9.17
CA GLU A 188 0.33 -17.16 -10.38
C GLU A 188 1.80 -17.47 -10.09
N ALA A 189 2.33 -16.94 -8.99
CA ALA A 189 3.73 -17.06 -8.60
C ALA A 189 4.04 -18.42 -7.95
N PRO A 190 5.17 -19.08 -8.30
CA PRO A 190 5.64 -20.28 -7.61
C PRO A 190 5.87 -20.02 -6.11
N ARG A 191 5.18 -20.78 -5.25
CA ARG A 191 5.16 -20.49 -3.80
C ARG A 191 6.48 -20.72 -3.10
N ASP A 192 7.29 -21.62 -3.61
CA ASP A 192 8.64 -21.95 -3.16
C ASP A 192 9.66 -20.84 -3.46
N ARG A 193 9.36 -19.95 -4.42
CA ARG A 193 10.19 -18.77 -4.73
C ARG A 193 9.84 -17.55 -3.87
N ILE A 194 8.79 -17.60 -3.06
CA ILE A 194 8.38 -16.45 -2.23
C ILE A 194 9.02 -16.60 -0.83
N PRO A 195 9.89 -15.66 -0.40
CA PRO A 195 10.50 -15.71 0.93
C PRO A 195 9.46 -15.73 2.04
N LYS A 196 9.76 -16.37 3.17
CA LYS A 196 8.87 -16.41 4.34
C LYS A 196 8.55 -15.00 4.86
N PRO A 197 7.30 -14.64 5.16
CA PRO A 197 6.96 -13.31 5.67
C PRO A 197 7.19 -13.21 7.18
N TYR A 198 7.65 -12.04 7.62
CA TYR A 198 7.81 -11.69 9.02
C TYR A 198 7.09 -10.39 9.35
N ILE A 199 6.32 -10.36 10.44
CA ILE A 199 5.77 -9.11 11.00
C ILE A 199 6.60 -8.68 12.20
N ARG A 200 6.66 -7.37 12.41
CA ARG A 200 7.25 -6.77 13.61
C ARG A 200 6.19 -6.13 14.48
N ASP A 201 6.08 -6.59 15.72
CA ASP A 201 5.37 -5.89 16.77
C ASP A 201 6.35 -5.50 17.88
N ASN A 202 6.63 -4.20 17.98
CA ASN A 202 7.69 -3.64 18.83
C ASN A 202 9.06 -4.27 18.50
N ASP A 203 9.71 -4.88 19.50
CA ASP A 203 11.01 -5.53 19.34
C ASP A 203 10.89 -7.02 18.97
N VAL A 204 9.66 -7.54 18.82
CA VAL A 204 9.40 -8.94 18.47
C VAL A 204 9.17 -9.05 16.97
N THR A 205 9.95 -9.92 16.33
CA THR A 205 9.78 -10.31 14.93
C THR A 205 9.28 -11.75 14.89
N GLU A 206 8.18 -11.99 14.20
CA GLU A 206 7.56 -13.32 14.11
C GLU A 206 7.29 -13.74 12.66
N GLU A 207 7.53 -15.01 12.34
CA GLU A 207 7.13 -15.60 11.06
C GLU A 207 5.60 -15.73 11.03
N VAL A 208 4.98 -15.29 9.94
CA VAL A 208 3.54 -15.46 9.72
C VAL A 208 3.22 -16.28 8.47
N PRO A 209 2.01 -16.85 8.39
CA PRO A 209 1.54 -17.43 7.14
C PRO A 209 1.48 -16.37 6.05
N PHE A 210 2.00 -16.68 4.87
CA PHE A 210 1.78 -15.82 3.70
C PHE A 210 0.30 -15.71 3.37
N ILE A 211 -0.11 -14.50 2.99
CA ILE A 211 -1.51 -14.16 2.71
C ILE A 211 -1.53 -13.53 1.33
N ALA A 212 -2.06 -14.19 0.32
CA ALA A 212 -2.28 -13.50 -0.95
C ALA A 212 -3.40 -12.44 -0.77
N PRO A 213 -3.25 -11.21 -1.29
CA PRO A 213 -4.34 -10.27 -1.37
C PRO A 213 -5.38 -10.83 -2.33
N GLY A 214 -6.66 -10.53 -2.11
CA GLY A 214 -7.68 -10.86 -3.10
C GLY A 214 -7.43 -10.14 -4.43
N LYS A 215 -8.25 -10.40 -5.44
CA LYS A 215 -8.16 -9.71 -6.75
C LYS A 215 -8.35 -8.20 -6.57
N VAL A 216 -7.27 -7.41 -6.58
CA VAL A 216 -7.32 -5.94 -6.39
C VAL A 216 -6.64 -5.18 -7.53
N GLY A 217 -6.28 -5.90 -8.60
CA GLY A 217 -5.67 -5.32 -9.78
C GLY A 217 -4.40 -4.52 -9.47
N GLY A 218 -4.24 -3.40 -10.17
CA GLY A 218 -3.10 -2.51 -10.02
C GLY A 218 -2.94 -1.85 -8.65
N ALA A 219 -3.83 -2.11 -7.68
CA ALA A 219 -3.66 -1.59 -6.33
C ALA A 219 -2.47 -2.23 -5.60
N SER A 220 -2.30 -3.57 -5.67
CA SER A 220 -1.26 -4.25 -4.87
C SER A 220 -0.88 -5.68 -5.27
N SER A 221 -1.21 -6.16 -6.48
CA SER A 221 -1.24 -7.61 -6.76
C SER A 221 0.07 -8.24 -7.23
N MET A 222 1.06 -7.45 -7.65
CA MET A 222 2.20 -7.98 -8.42
C MET A 222 3.34 -8.49 -7.54
N LEU A 223 4.14 -9.41 -8.10
CA LEU A 223 5.40 -9.89 -7.53
C LEU A 223 6.48 -9.84 -8.59
N ALA A 224 7.70 -9.54 -8.19
CA ALA A 224 8.86 -9.59 -9.08
C ALA A 224 10.12 -10.02 -8.33
N THR A 225 11.13 -10.46 -9.08
CA THR A 225 12.51 -10.51 -8.59
C THR A 225 13.07 -9.09 -8.45
N ILE A 226 14.18 -8.97 -7.71
CA ILE A 226 14.86 -7.67 -7.57
C ILE A 226 15.38 -7.14 -8.91
N SER A 227 15.83 -8.04 -9.80
CA SER A 227 16.33 -7.69 -11.15
C SER A 227 15.22 -7.15 -12.05
N ASP A 228 14.07 -7.81 -12.08
CA ASP A 228 12.92 -7.33 -12.86
C ASP A 228 12.40 -6.00 -12.33
N LEU A 229 12.33 -5.85 -11.00
CA LEU A 229 11.93 -4.58 -10.38
C LEU A 229 12.92 -3.45 -10.72
N LEU A 230 14.23 -3.74 -10.78
CA LEU A 230 15.23 -2.75 -11.21
C LEU A 230 15.05 -2.36 -12.68
N THR A 231 14.72 -3.32 -13.55
CA THR A 231 14.37 -3.06 -14.96
C THR A 231 13.17 -2.12 -15.05
N TRP A 232 12.15 -2.31 -14.21
CA TRP A 232 11.02 -1.40 -14.12
C TRP A 232 11.43 0.01 -13.68
N ALA A 233 12.27 0.14 -12.65
CA ALA A 233 12.75 1.44 -12.18
C ALA A 233 13.58 2.17 -13.25
N GLU A 234 14.42 1.45 -14.01
CA GLU A 234 15.16 1.97 -15.15
C GLU A 234 14.21 2.47 -16.25
N PHE A 235 13.16 1.69 -16.58
CA PHE A 235 12.12 2.12 -17.51
C PHE A 235 11.44 3.42 -17.07
N GLN A 236 11.10 3.56 -15.78
CA GLN A 236 10.50 4.78 -15.24
C GLN A 236 11.43 5.99 -15.36
N LEU A 237 12.70 5.82 -15.01
CA LEU A 237 13.74 6.84 -15.16
C LEU A 237 13.88 7.30 -16.62
N LYS A 238 14.01 6.35 -17.55
CA LYS A 238 14.19 6.65 -18.98
C LYS A 238 12.96 7.32 -19.58
N THR A 239 11.77 6.83 -19.27
CA THR A 239 10.50 7.40 -19.74
C THR A 239 10.35 8.84 -19.26
N GLN A 240 10.67 9.13 -18.00
CA GLN A 240 10.63 10.49 -17.47
C GLN A 240 11.57 11.43 -18.23
N LYS A 241 12.73 10.96 -18.68
CA LYS A 241 13.70 11.76 -19.44
C LYS A 241 13.27 12.01 -20.89
N SER A 242 12.58 11.06 -21.52
CA SER A 242 12.28 11.10 -22.96
C SER A 242 10.90 11.68 -23.29
N THR A 243 9.91 11.52 -22.41
CA THR A 243 8.52 11.93 -22.70
C THR A 243 8.26 13.36 -22.25
N LYS A 244 8.23 14.31 -23.19
CA LYS A 244 7.90 15.72 -22.92
C LYS A 244 6.52 16.14 -23.43
N ASP A 245 6.05 15.53 -24.52
CA ASP A 245 4.82 15.94 -25.21
C ASP A 245 3.69 14.89 -25.14
N GLU A 246 3.93 13.75 -24.49
CA GLU A 246 2.99 12.63 -24.35
C GLU A 246 2.15 12.73 -23.06
N VAL A 247 0.96 12.14 -23.04
CA VAL A 247 0.14 11.95 -21.84
C VAL A 247 0.90 11.14 -20.79
N THR A 248 1.76 10.20 -21.21
CA THR A 248 2.68 9.50 -20.30
C THR A 248 3.56 10.44 -19.46
N ALA A 249 3.88 11.65 -19.94
CA ALA A 249 4.63 12.64 -19.16
C ALA A 249 3.86 13.14 -17.91
N GLN A 250 2.51 13.08 -17.93
CA GLN A 250 1.65 13.50 -16.82
C GLN A 250 1.92 12.71 -15.53
N ARG A 251 2.44 11.48 -15.65
CA ARG A 251 2.80 10.61 -14.52
C ARG A 251 3.83 11.24 -13.61
N TYR A 252 4.70 12.09 -14.16
CA TYR A 252 5.82 12.71 -13.46
C TYR A 252 5.60 14.19 -13.15
N LEU A 253 4.39 14.70 -13.41
CA LEU A 253 3.95 16.04 -13.02
C LEU A 253 3.22 15.99 -11.67
N PRO A 254 3.35 17.01 -10.81
CA PRO A 254 2.53 17.12 -9.61
C PRO A 254 1.05 17.20 -9.97
N GLN A 255 0.27 16.20 -9.58
CA GLN A 255 -1.20 16.19 -9.77
C GLN A 255 -1.90 16.61 -8.46
N SER A 256 -1.32 16.24 -7.32
CA SER A 256 -1.83 16.60 -6.00
C SER A 256 -0.69 16.93 -5.04
N ILE A 257 -0.93 17.84 -4.10
CA ILE A 257 0.05 18.25 -3.10
C ILE A 257 0.02 17.28 -1.92
N MET A 258 1.19 16.83 -1.51
CA MET A 258 1.40 16.09 -0.28
C MET A 258 2.13 17.01 0.70
N LEU A 259 1.77 16.92 1.98
CA LEU A 259 2.67 17.48 2.99
C LEU A 259 4.00 16.70 2.92
N PRO A 260 5.16 17.36 3.04
CA PRO A 260 6.43 16.69 3.27
C PRO A 260 6.38 16.00 4.63
N ASN A 261 5.72 14.84 4.70
CA ASN A 261 5.31 14.22 5.96
C ASN A 261 6.37 13.26 6.50
N ARG A 262 7.55 13.23 5.88
CA ARG A 262 8.64 12.34 6.22
C ARG A 262 9.73 13.14 6.94
N PRO A 263 9.91 12.94 8.26
CA PRO A 263 10.89 13.70 9.05
C PRO A 263 12.35 13.28 8.76
N TYR A 264 12.59 12.52 7.70
CA TYR A 264 13.90 11.97 7.36
C TYR A 264 14.75 12.99 6.59
N GLY A 265 14.28 13.41 5.41
CA GLY A 265 15.10 14.05 4.36
C GLY A 265 15.04 15.58 4.27
N GLY A 266 14.13 16.23 5.01
CA GLY A 266 14.01 17.71 4.96
C GLY A 266 13.53 18.26 3.62
N ALA A 267 12.70 17.52 2.89
CA ALA A 267 12.13 17.95 1.61
C ALA A 267 11.35 19.27 1.75
N ASN A 268 11.51 20.18 0.79
CA ASN A 268 10.79 21.44 0.72
C ASN A 268 9.39 21.27 0.11
N PHE A 269 9.20 20.27 -0.77
CA PHE A 269 7.91 19.92 -1.33
C PHE A 269 7.66 18.42 -1.31
N GLY A 270 6.37 18.05 -1.29
CA GLY A 270 5.90 16.71 -1.57
C GLY A 270 4.71 16.79 -2.52
N ALA A 271 4.62 15.88 -3.47
CA ALA A 271 3.47 15.77 -4.35
C ALA A 271 3.26 14.32 -4.78
N TYR A 272 2.08 14.05 -5.31
CA TYR A 272 1.75 12.80 -5.97
C TYR A 272 1.44 13.06 -7.44
N GLY A 273 2.03 12.24 -8.31
CA GLY A 273 1.78 12.22 -9.75
C GLY A 273 0.68 11.23 -10.09
N LEU A 274 0.85 10.48 -11.17
CA LEU A 274 -0.03 9.34 -11.49
C LEU A 274 0.72 8.06 -11.13
N GLY A 275 0.40 7.49 -9.97
CA GLY A 275 1.03 6.26 -9.45
C GLY A 275 2.45 6.43 -8.91
N MET A 276 2.92 7.65 -8.65
CA MET A 276 4.27 7.95 -8.16
C MET A 276 4.23 9.12 -7.16
N MET A 277 4.97 9.00 -6.05
CA MET A 277 5.30 10.13 -5.20
C MET A 277 6.49 10.91 -5.79
N MET A 278 6.57 12.19 -5.45
CA MET A 278 7.71 13.04 -5.78
C MET A 278 8.01 14.04 -4.67
N GLU A 279 9.28 14.26 -4.42
CA GLU A 279 9.80 15.24 -3.46
C GLU A 279 11.12 15.82 -3.99
N ASP A 280 11.64 16.86 -3.34
CA ASP A 280 13.04 17.25 -3.50
C ASP A 280 13.91 16.61 -2.42
N TYR A 281 15.13 16.27 -2.80
CA TYR A 281 16.15 15.86 -1.86
C TYR A 281 17.51 16.36 -2.32
N ARG A 282 18.19 17.14 -1.46
CA ARG A 282 19.46 17.82 -1.76
C ARG A 282 19.47 18.60 -3.09
N GLY A 283 18.34 19.24 -3.41
CA GLY A 283 18.18 20.03 -4.64
C GLY A 283 17.84 19.22 -5.89
N HIS A 284 17.71 17.91 -5.78
CA HIS A 284 17.35 17.02 -6.89
C HIS A 284 15.88 16.61 -6.81
N LYS A 285 15.22 16.50 -7.98
CA LYS A 285 13.86 15.95 -8.04
C LYS A 285 13.92 14.43 -7.90
N TYR A 286 13.26 13.93 -6.87
CA TYR A 286 13.27 12.53 -6.48
C TYR A 286 11.86 11.95 -6.62
N PHE A 287 11.73 10.85 -7.36
CA PHE A 287 10.47 10.14 -7.53
C PHE A 287 10.56 8.79 -6.86
N TYR A 288 9.46 8.35 -6.24
CA TYR A 288 9.43 7.05 -5.61
C TYR A 288 8.03 6.47 -5.45
N HIS A 289 7.97 5.18 -5.15
CA HIS A 289 6.82 4.55 -4.55
C HIS A 289 7.29 3.45 -3.58
N SER A 290 6.68 3.37 -2.40
CA SER A 290 6.87 2.24 -1.50
C SER A 290 5.68 1.27 -1.58
N GLY A 291 5.95 -0.01 -1.37
CA GLY A 291 4.97 -1.05 -1.16
C GLY A 291 5.10 -1.58 0.27
N SER A 292 3.96 -1.80 0.92
CA SER A 292 3.89 -2.59 2.15
C SER A 292 2.67 -3.50 2.07
N TYR A 293 2.90 -4.75 2.43
CA TYR A 293 1.89 -5.77 2.55
C TYR A 293 2.31 -6.72 3.69
N ILE A 294 1.38 -7.48 4.26
CA ILE A 294 1.64 -8.30 5.46
C ILE A 294 2.92 -9.12 5.27
N GLY A 295 3.93 -8.80 6.07
CA GLY A 295 5.25 -9.41 6.07
C GLY A 295 6.17 -9.10 4.89
N TYR A 296 5.93 -8.04 4.13
CA TYR A 296 6.80 -7.59 3.04
C TYR A 296 6.81 -6.06 2.87
N CYS A 297 7.97 -5.53 2.54
CA CYS A 297 8.14 -4.16 2.08
C CYS A 297 8.92 -4.14 0.76
N SER A 298 8.59 -3.18 -0.09
CA SER A 298 9.28 -2.94 -1.34
C SER A 298 9.40 -1.44 -1.62
N PHE A 299 10.39 -1.09 -2.42
CA PHE A 299 10.66 0.29 -2.75
C PHE A 299 11.17 0.42 -4.18
N LEU A 300 10.72 1.47 -4.85
CA LEU A 300 11.23 1.92 -6.14
C LEU A 300 11.48 3.41 -6.05
N GLY A 301 12.67 3.85 -6.46
CA GLY A 301 13.02 5.26 -6.54
C GLY A 301 13.91 5.58 -7.72
N PHE A 302 13.85 6.82 -8.19
CA PHE A 302 14.77 7.32 -9.21
C PHE A 302 14.95 8.84 -9.15
N VAL A 303 16.10 9.29 -9.60
CA VAL A 303 16.55 10.69 -9.60
C VAL A 303 17.07 11.01 -11.01
N PRO A 304 16.26 11.67 -11.86
CA PRO A 304 16.57 11.80 -13.28
C PRO A 304 17.87 12.51 -13.62
N ASP A 305 18.15 13.65 -13.00
CA ASP A 305 19.34 14.45 -13.27
C ASP A 305 20.64 13.76 -12.81
N LEU A 306 20.55 12.82 -11.85
CA LEU A 306 21.66 11.95 -11.46
C LEU A 306 21.79 10.68 -12.30
N ASP A 307 20.84 10.42 -13.21
CA ASP A 307 20.77 9.17 -13.97
C ASP A 307 20.78 7.93 -13.07
N LEU A 308 20.01 8.00 -12.00
CA LEU A 308 19.99 7.04 -10.90
C LEU A 308 18.59 6.44 -10.74
N ALA A 309 18.50 5.12 -10.66
CA ALA A 309 17.31 4.40 -10.23
C ALA A 309 17.71 3.31 -9.23
N PHE A 310 16.84 2.99 -8.29
CA PHE A 310 17.13 2.00 -7.26
C PHE A 310 15.86 1.36 -6.73
N VAL A 311 16.00 0.12 -6.27
CA VAL A 311 14.89 -0.71 -5.80
C VAL A 311 15.33 -1.52 -4.59
N PHE A 312 14.41 -1.72 -3.66
CA PHE A 312 14.66 -2.53 -2.46
C PHE A 312 13.48 -3.45 -2.19
N THR A 313 13.74 -4.64 -1.66
CA THR A 313 12.70 -5.56 -1.17
C THR A 313 13.12 -6.19 0.14
N THR A 314 12.18 -6.47 1.03
CA THR A 314 12.44 -7.21 2.27
C THR A 314 11.20 -7.99 2.67
N ASN A 315 11.38 -9.14 3.30
CA ASN A 315 10.33 -10.00 3.83
C ASN A 315 9.92 -9.61 5.26
N MET A 316 9.87 -8.31 5.51
CA MET A 316 9.34 -7.74 6.73
C MET A 316 8.53 -6.49 6.41
N ASP A 317 7.35 -6.35 7.01
CA ASP A 317 6.55 -5.13 6.90
C ASP A 317 6.89 -4.12 8.00
N SER A 318 6.15 -3.00 8.04
CA SER A 318 6.26 -1.99 9.11
C SER A 318 7.67 -1.46 9.36
N THR A 319 8.54 -1.53 8.36
CA THR A 319 9.93 -1.05 8.41
C THR A 319 10.13 0.15 7.50
N ASP A 320 10.72 1.20 8.05
CA ASP A 320 11.17 2.37 7.30
C ASP A 320 12.59 2.19 6.71
N SER A 321 13.20 1.00 6.88
CA SER A 321 14.55 0.68 6.37
C SER A 321 14.72 0.99 4.90
N ILE A 322 13.69 0.72 4.08
CA ILE A 322 13.67 1.01 2.64
C ILE A 322 13.87 2.50 2.32
N PHE A 323 13.48 3.41 3.21
CA PHE A 323 13.72 4.85 3.02
C PHE A 323 15.12 5.25 3.45
N ALA A 324 15.67 4.63 4.49
CA ALA A 324 17.09 4.77 4.81
C ALA A 324 17.95 4.36 3.61
N LEU A 325 17.59 3.23 2.97
CA LEU A 325 18.22 2.74 1.75
C LEU A 325 18.17 3.76 0.61
N GLY A 326 17.00 4.37 0.38
CA GLY A 326 16.83 5.39 -0.65
C GLY A 326 17.69 6.64 -0.45
N TYR A 327 17.62 7.26 0.74
CA TYR A 327 18.39 8.48 1.00
C TYR A 327 19.91 8.23 0.99
N GLN A 328 20.38 7.10 1.54
CA GLN A 328 21.79 6.75 1.48
C GLN A 328 22.25 6.51 0.03
N THR A 329 21.43 5.87 -0.81
CA THR A 329 21.79 5.60 -2.22
C THR A 329 21.99 6.92 -2.98
N ILE A 330 21.14 7.92 -2.72
CA ILE A 330 21.30 9.26 -3.30
C ILE A 330 22.55 9.94 -2.75
N ASP A 331 22.76 9.91 -1.44
CA ASP A 331 23.92 10.53 -0.78
C ASP A 331 25.25 9.93 -1.25
N GLU A 332 25.36 8.61 -1.36
CA GLU A 332 26.54 7.93 -1.91
C GLU A 332 26.79 8.31 -3.38
N THR A 333 25.72 8.51 -4.17
CA THR A 333 25.83 8.97 -5.55
C THR A 333 26.38 10.39 -5.64
N LEU A 334 26.05 11.23 -4.65
CA LEU A 334 26.54 12.61 -4.51
C LEU A 334 27.90 12.72 -3.80
N GLY A 335 28.41 11.62 -3.20
CA GLY A 335 29.62 11.64 -2.38
C GLY A 335 29.45 12.36 -1.04
N ILE A 336 28.24 12.34 -0.48
CA ILE A 336 27.89 12.99 0.79
C ILE A 336 27.77 11.92 1.87
N HIS A 337 28.41 12.15 3.02
CA HIS A 337 28.44 11.20 4.14
C HIS A 337 28.17 11.88 5.50
N ASP A 338 27.34 12.92 5.50
CA ASP A 338 27.02 13.71 6.70
C ASP A 338 25.96 13.08 7.62
N THR A 339 25.27 12.04 7.14
CA THR A 339 24.13 11.43 7.81
C THR A 339 24.23 9.91 7.82
N ASP A 340 24.10 9.31 9.00
CA ASP A 340 23.86 7.88 9.12
C ASP A 340 22.36 7.60 8.98
N TRP A 341 21.92 7.31 7.76
CA TRP A 341 20.50 7.11 7.48
C TRP A 341 19.90 5.91 8.20
N ALA A 342 20.65 4.82 8.34
CA ALA A 342 20.20 3.65 9.07
C ALA A 342 19.93 4.00 10.55
N ASP A 343 20.87 4.70 11.19
CA ASP A 343 20.70 5.14 12.58
C ASP A 343 19.57 6.16 12.75
N LYS A 344 19.56 7.22 11.93
CA LYS A 344 18.55 8.28 11.98
C LYS A 344 17.13 7.73 11.81
N VAL A 345 16.90 6.90 10.79
CA VAL A 345 15.58 6.33 10.51
C VAL A 345 15.16 5.36 11.61
N SER A 346 16.07 4.51 12.10
CA SER A 346 15.76 3.57 13.20
C SER A 346 15.29 4.28 14.47
N LYS A 347 15.91 5.41 14.83
CA LYS A 347 15.51 6.23 15.99
C LYS A 347 14.14 6.83 15.80
N ILE A 348 13.87 7.42 14.63
CA ILE A 348 12.55 7.99 14.31
C ILE A 348 11.47 6.91 14.35
N MET A 349 11.74 5.73 13.80
CA MET A 349 10.81 4.59 13.84
C MET A 349 10.55 4.14 15.28
N ALA A 350 11.58 4.03 16.11
CA ALA A 350 11.43 3.70 17.52
C ALA A 350 10.60 4.76 18.27
N ASP A 351 10.79 6.05 17.99
CA ASP A 351 10.03 7.14 18.59
C ASP A 351 8.55 7.08 18.18
N LYS A 352 8.27 6.81 16.90
CA LYS A 352 6.89 6.62 16.38
C LYS A 352 6.21 5.43 17.06
N ASN A 353 6.91 4.31 17.20
CA ASN A 353 6.37 3.11 17.86
C ASN A 353 6.06 3.39 19.33
N ARG A 354 6.96 4.06 20.05
CA ARG A 354 6.71 4.47 21.45
C ARG A 354 5.49 5.40 21.55
N ALA A 355 5.40 6.41 20.70
CA ALA A 355 4.25 7.32 20.69
C ALA A 355 2.92 6.59 20.38
N ARG A 356 2.94 5.60 19.50
CA ARG A 356 1.78 4.74 19.20
C ARG A 356 1.37 3.93 20.43
N GLU A 357 2.32 3.22 21.07
CA GLU A 357 2.01 2.40 22.25
C GLU A 357 1.59 3.26 23.45
N ASP A 358 2.18 4.45 23.63
CA ASP A 358 1.75 5.42 24.66
C ASP A 358 0.31 5.86 24.42
N ASN A 359 -0.07 6.13 23.17
CA ASN A 359 -1.45 6.48 22.83
C ASN A 359 -2.42 5.31 23.07
N ILE A 360 -2.02 4.07 22.73
CA ILE A 360 -2.81 2.88 23.01
C ILE A 360 -2.98 2.69 24.52
N ALA A 361 -1.89 2.77 25.29
CA ALA A 361 -1.94 2.67 26.74
C ALA A 361 -2.84 3.73 27.37
N LYS A 362 -2.78 4.97 26.87
CA LYS A 362 -3.66 6.07 27.29
C LYS A 362 -5.14 5.77 27.01
N LEU A 363 -5.46 5.23 25.83
CA LEU A 363 -6.84 4.88 25.45
C LEU A 363 -7.37 3.69 26.25
N LYS A 364 -6.54 2.65 26.47
CA LYS A 364 -6.89 1.49 27.29
C LYS A 364 -7.11 1.84 28.76
N GLY A 365 -6.34 2.80 29.27
CA GLY A 365 -6.35 3.13 30.70
C GLY A 365 -5.87 1.98 31.59
N PRO A 366 -5.95 2.14 32.92
CA PRO A 366 -5.55 1.10 33.86
C PRO A 366 -6.56 -0.05 33.86
N SER A 367 -6.05 -1.30 33.82
CA SER A 367 -6.83 -2.53 33.99
C SER A 367 -8.06 -2.64 33.06
N PRO A 368 -7.87 -2.60 31.72
CA PRO A 368 -8.96 -2.86 30.79
C PRO A 368 -9.54 -4.26 31.03
N LYS A 369 -10.85 -4.40 30.89
CA LYS A 369 -11.56 -5.66 31.11
C LYS A 369 -11.95 -6.28 29.78
N ALA A 370 -11.83 -7.59 29.66
CA ALA A 370 -12.47 -8.31 28.56
C ALA A 370 -13.99 -8.14 28.67
N VAL A 371 -14.64 -7.81 27.55
CA VAL A 371 -16.10 -7.74 27.49
C VAL A 371 -16.66 -9.15 27.55
N LYS A 372 -17.70 -9.39 28.35
CA LYS A 372 -18.32 -10.72 28.43
C LYS A 372 -19.16 -11.01 27.20
N ALA A 373 -19.04 -12.23 26.68
CA ALA A 373 -19.94 -12.71 25.65
C ALA A 373 -21.36 -12.88 26.22
N THR A 374 -22.36 -12.37 25.51
CA THR A 374 -23.77 -12.62 25.81
C THR A 374 -24.50 -13.02 24.54
N ALA A 375 -25.49 -13.91 24.65
CA ALA A 375 -26.20 -14.44 23.48
C ALA A 375 -26.83 -13.35 22.58
N GLU A 376 -27.18 -12.20 23.16
CA GLU A 376 -27.73 -11.07 22.41
C GLU A 376 -26.70 -10.40 21.51
N LEU A 377 -25.43 -10.38 21.92
CA LEU A 377 -24.33 -9.77 21.18
C LEU A 377 -23.73 -10.69 20.12
N LEU A 378 -23.74 -12.01 20.35
CA LEU A 378 -23.14 -12.97 19.43
C LEU A 378 -23.88 -13.01 18.09
N GLY A 379 -23.15 -13.10 17.00
CA GLY A 379 -23.73 -13.18 15.66
C GLY A 379 -22.90 -12.52 14.58
N ASP A 380 -23.45 -12.55 13.36
CA ASP A 380 -22.83 -11.99 12.17
C ASP A 380 -23.38 -10.58 11.92
N TYR A 381 -22.50 -9.58 11.79
CA TYR A 381 -22.85 -8.20 11.52
C TYR A 381 -22.29 -7.76 10.18
N GLN A 382 -23.15 -7.22 9.31
CA GLN A 382 -22.81 -6.91 7.93
C GLN A 382 -22.93 -5.42 7.62
N ASN A 383 -21.98 -4.91 6.85
CA ASN A 383 -22.03 -3.63 6.17
C ASN A 383 -21.75 -3.84 4.67
N PRO A 384 -22.46 -3.16 3.75
CA PRO A 384 -22.29 -3.39 2.32
C PRO A 384 -20.93 -2.94 1.79
N GLY A 385 -20.22 -1.98 2.40
CA GLY A 385 -18.88 -1.59 1.97
C GLY A 385 -17.76 -2.41 2.62
N TYR A 386 -17.94 -2.80 3.88
CA TYR A 386 -16.91 -3.50 4.67
C TYR A 386 -17.16 -4.99 4.85
N GLY A 387 -18.25 -5.55 4.34
CA GLY A 387 -18.58 -6.95 4.51
C GLY A 387 -18.93 -7.32 5.95
N LEU A 388 -18.38 -8.43 6.43
CA LEU A 388 -18.78 -9.10 7.66
C LEU A 388 -17.79 -8.89 8.80
N VAL A 389 -18.34 -8.63 9.99
CA VAL A 389 -17.70 -8.75 11.29
C VAL A 389 -18.53 -9.70 12.14
N THR A 390 -17.92 -10.74 12.70
CA THR A 390 -18.62 -11.71 13.55
C THR A 390 -18.24 -11.48 15.00
N LEU A 391 -19.22 -11.36 15.89
CA LEU A 391 -18.98 -11.38 17.33
C LEU A 391 -19.16 -12.80 17.85
N CYS A 392 -18.13 -13.35 18.47
CA CYS A 392 -18.10 -14.74 18.95
C CYS A 392 -17.68 -14.83 20.42
N ASP A 393 -18.04 -15.95 21.04
CA ASP A 393 -17.66 -16.31 22.39
C ASP A 393 -16.39 -17.17 22.36
N GLU A 394 -15.35 -16.71 23.04
CA GLU A 394 -14.15 -17.49 23.31
C GLU A 394 -13.90 -17.51 24.82
N ASN A 395 -14.24 -18.64 25.46
CA ASN A 395 -14.08 -18.87 26.90
C ASN A 395 -14.83 -17.86 27.80
N GLY A 396 -16.00 -17.38 27.37
CA GLY A 396 -16.83 -16.40 28.08
C GLY A 396 -16.48 -14.94 27.75
N GLU A 397 -15.47 -14.70 26.94
CA GLU A 397 -15.05 -13.38 26.48
C GLU A 397 -15.55 -13.12 25.06
N LEU A 398 -15.96 -11.88 24.80
CA LEU A 398 -16.36 -11.42 23.49
C LEU A 398 -15.11 -11.18 22.62
N LYS A 399 -15.06 -11.84 21.47
CA LYS A 399 -14.10 -11.57 20.41
C LYS A 399 -14.80 -11.05 19.17
N ALA A 400 -14.11 -10.21 18.40
CA ALA A 400 -14.53 -9.78 17.08
C ALA A 400 -13.68 -10.48 16.02
N THR A 401 -14.32 -11.31 15.20
CA THR A 401 -13.71 -11.91 14.02
C THR A 401 -13.81 -10.93 12.84
N ILE A 402 -12.67 -10.49 12.34
CA ILE A 402 -12.55 -9.65 11.14
C ILE A 402 -11.74 -10.43 10.11
N GLY A 403 -12.40 -10.83 9.03
CA GLY A 403 -11.82 -11.71 8.01
C GLY A 403 -11.47 -13.08 8.56
N LYS A 404 -10.18 -13.31 8.85
CA LYS A 404 -9.66 -14.58 9.38
C LYS A 404 -9.07 -14.47 10.78
N TRP A 405 -9.15 -13.29 11.39
CA TRP A 405 -8.49 -12.98 12.65
C TRP A 405 -9.53 -12.74 13.73
N ASN A 406 -9.25 -13.23 14.93
CA ASN A 406 -10.09 -13.03 16.11
C ASN A 406 -9.37 -12.07 17.05
N TYR A 407 -10.05 -10.98 17.40
CA TYR A 407 -9.50 -9.93 18.23
C TYR A 407 -10.28 -9.80 19.54
N PRO A 408 -9.60 -9.54 20.68
CA PRO A 408 -10.30 -9.28 21.92
C PRO A 408 -11.10 -7.98 21.85
N VAL A 409 -12.32 -8.01 22.39
CA VAL A 409 -13.08 -6.80 22.69
C VAL A 409 -12.86 -6.44 24.16
N ILE A 410 -12.31 -5.26 24.39
CA ILE A 410 -11.98 -4.75 25.72
C ILE A 410 -12.78 -3.51 26.06
N GLU A 411 -13.03 -3.29 27.34
CA GLU A 411 -13.66 -2.10 27.89
C GLU A 411 -12.68 -1.41 28.85
N ASN A 412 -12.49 -0.11 28.67
CA ASN A 412 -11.66 0.69 29.55
C ASN A 412 -12.43 1.16 30.81
N ALA A 413 -11.76 1.86 31.73
CA ALA A 413 -12.36 2.35 32.97
C ALA A 413 -13.51 3.37 32.77
N ASP A 414 -13.56 4.04 31.61
CA ASP A 414 -14.60 5.00 31.24
C ASP A 414 -15.81 4.33 30.54
N GLY A 415 -15.80 3.00 30.41
CA GLY A 415 -16.84 2.24 29.72
C GLY A 415 -16.74 2.27 28.18
N LYS A 416 -15.63 2.78 27.63
CA LYS A 416 -15.40 2.77 26.18
C LYS A 416 -14.87 1.42 25.75
N MET A 417 -15.46 0.88 24.68
CA MET A 417 -15.10 -0.43 24.14
C MET A 417 -14.25 -0.32 22.88
N PHE A 418 -13.32 -1.26 22.74
CA PHE A 418 -12.38 -1.32 21.63
C PHE A 418 -12.17 -2.76 21.17
N ILE A 419 -12.02 -2.95 19.85
CA ILE A 419 -11.38 -4.13 19.29
C ILE A 419 -9.87 -3.89 19.32
N GLU A 420 -9.12 -4.78 19.96
CA GLU A 420 -7.65 -4.71 19.97
C GLU A 420 -7.07 -5.40 18.73
N GLU A 421 -6.84 -4.61 17.68
CA GLU A 421 -6.37 -5.09 16.38
C GLU A 421 -4.85 -4.89 16.28
N ARG A 422 -4.08 -5.98 16.34
CA ARG A 422 -2.60 -5.95 16.43
C ARG A 422 -1.87 -6.34 15.16
N LEU A 423 -2.59 -6.70 14.09
CA LEU A 423 -1.97 -7.21 12.87
C LEU A 423 -1.82 -6.13 11.79
N TYR A 424 -2.76 -5.19 11.68
CA TYR A 424 -2.75 -4.20 10.61
C TYR A 424 -2.64 -2.76 11.11
N GLN A 425 -3.61 -2.28 11.88
CA GLN A 425 -3.59 -0.94 12.45
C GLN A 425 -2.65 -0.83 13.65
N HIS A 426 -2.26 -1.98 14.23
CA HIS A 426 -1.50 -2.06 15.47
C HIS A 426 -2.08 -1.10 16.53
N GLY A 427 -3.39 -1.20 16.77
CA GLY A 427 -4.15 -0.18 17.49
C GLY A 427 -5.46 -0.67 18.09
N LEU A 428 -6.28 0.31 18.48
CA LEU A 428 -7.61 0.09 19.03
C LEU A 428 -8.65 0.63 18.05
N ILE A 429 -9.60 -0.21 17.66
CA ILE A 429 -10.76 0.19 16.86
C ILE A 429 -11.93 0.42 17.82
N PRO A 430 -12.37 1.68 18.03
CA PRO A 430 -13.57 1.97 18.78
C PRO A 430 -14.76 1.16 18.26
N ILE A 431 -15.47 0.51 19.19
CA ILE A 431 -16.69 -0.25 18.91
C ILE A 431 -17.81 0.17 19.87
N THR A 432 -19.01 0.34 19.33
CA THR A 432 -20.25 0.41 20.11
C THR A 432 -21.06 -0.85 19.86
N LEU A 433 -21.47 -1.51 20.94
CA LEU A 433 -22.23 -2.75 20.89
C LEU A 433 -23.73 -2.47 21.02
N GLY A 434 -24.53 -3.19 20.24
CA GLY A 434 -25.98 -3.18 20.29
C GLY A 434 -26.53 -4.52 19.84
N LYS A 435 -27.79 -4.81 20.21
CA LYS A 435 -28.43 -6.11 19.94
C LYS A 435 -28.59 -6.41 18.45
N ASP A 436 -28.98 -5.41 17.67
CA ASP A 436 -29.28 -5.56 16.24
C ASP A 436 -28.24 -4.87 15.35
N LYS A 437 -27.34 -4.08 15.94
CA LYS A 437 -26.33 -3.29 15.24
C LYS A 437 -25.09 -3.10 16.10
N ILE A 438 -23.93 -3.03 15.44
CA ILE A 438 -22.69 -2.51 16.02
C ILE A 438 -22.20 -1.32 15.21
N ALA A 439 -21.42 -0.44 15.84
CA ALA A 439 -20.79 0.66 15.15
C ALA A 439 -19.27 0.62 15.35
N LEU A 440 -18.50 0.68 14.27
CA LEU A 440 -17.03 0.62 14.28
C LEU A 440 -16.44 1.89 13.70
N GLN A 441 -15.40 2.44 14.31
CA GLN A 441 -14.56 3.45 13.63
C GLN A 441 -13.71 2.75 12.55
N SER A 442 -14.32 2.47 11.40
CA SER A 442 -13.74 1.64 10.34
C SER A 442 -12.61 2.31 9.55
N ASP A 443 -12.51 3.63 9.64
CA ASP A 443 -11.37 4.42 9.16
C ASP A 443 -11.22 5.66 10.07
N PRO A 444 -10.01 5.97 10.56
CA PRO A 444 -9.79 7.08 11.50
C PRO A 444 -10.09 8.47 10.91
N ALA A 445 -10.18 8.61 9.59
CA ALA A 445 -10.49 9.86 8.91
C ALA A 445 -12.00 10.12 8.76
N LEU A 446 -12.85 9.14 9.08
CA LEU A 446 -14.30 9.31 9.09
C LEU A 446 -14.75 10.01 10.37
N LYS A 447 -15.69 10.96 10.23
CA LYS A 447 -16.26 11.69 11.37
C LYS A 447 -17.19 10.80 12.21
N GLU A 448 -17.96 9.96 11.53
CA GLU A 448 -18.94 9.08 12.16
C GLU A 448 -18.50 7.62 12.04
N PRO A 449 -18.77 6.79 13.07
CA PRO A 449 -18.58 5.35 13.00
C PRO A 449 -19.45 4.71 11.90
N THR A 450 -18.95 3.61 11.33
CA THR A 450 -19.69 2.79 10.37
C THR A 450 -20.57 1.77 11.08
N GLU A 451 -21.86 1.78 10.76
CA GLU A 451 -22.80 0.78 11.27
C GLU A 451 -22.72 -0.55 10.51
N PHE A 452 -22.78 -1.65 11.26
CA PHE A 452 -22.99 -3.01 10.75
C PHE A 452 -24.28 -3.57 11.37
N THR A 453 -25.12 -4.16 10.53
CA THR A 453 -26.43 -4.70 10.96
C THR A 453 -26.33 -6.21 11.18
N LYS A 454 -26.94 -6.71 12.25
CA LYS A 454 -26.97 -8.13 12.56
C LYS A 454 -27.78 -8.88 11.51
N VAL A 455 -27.20 -9.94 10.94
CA VAL A 455 -27.82 -10.79 9.92
C VAL A 455 -28.00 -12.24 10.38
N LYS A 456 -27.32 -12.65 11.45
CA LYS A 456 -27.44 -13.98 12.05
C LYS A 456 -27.26 -13.93 13.55
#